data_AF-A0A7C2QC42-F1
#
_entry.id   AF-A0A7C2QC42-F1
#
_cell.length_a   1.000
_cell.length_b   1.000
_cell.length_c   1.000
_cell.angle_alpha   90.00
_cell.angle_beta   90.00
_cell.angle_gamma   90.00
#
_symmetry.space_group_name_H-M   'P 1'
#
loop_
_entity.id
_entity.type
_entity.pdbx_description
1 polymer ?
#
loop_
_entity_poly.entity_id
_entity_poly.type
_entity_poly.pdbx_seq_one_letter_code
_entity_poly.pdbx_strand_id
1 'polypeptide(L)' 'MARTLPLKKRLARAMRRSWPVPSWVILRTARKVRAHARRRHWRTSRIKP' A
#
# COMPACT_ATOMS: atom_id res chain seq x y z
N MET A 1 0.49 -7.96 27.86
CA MET A 1 0.66 -8.38 26.44
C MET A 1 1.29 -7.24 25.66
N ALA A 2 2.40 -7.47 24.97
CA ALA A 2 3.06 -6.44 24.18
C ALA A 2 2.08 -5.88 23.12
N ARG A 3 1.57 -4.67 23.38
CA ARG A 3 0.63 -3.89 22.55
C ARG A 3 1.16 -3.61 21.12
N THR A 4 2.38 -4.06 20.86
CA THR A 4 3.22 -3.81 19.68
C THR A 4 2.98 -4.78 18.53
N LEU A 5 2.66 -6.05 18.76
CA LEU A 5 2.51 -7.07 17.71
C LEU A 5 1.32 -6.81 16.76
N PRO A 6 0.10 -6.52 17.25
CA PRO A 6 -1.04 -6.19 16.40
C PRO A 6 -0.81 -4.91 15.59
N LEU A 7 -0.22 -3.89 16.22
CA LEU A 7 0.14 -2.63 15.58
C LEU A 7 1.19 -2.84 14.49
N LYS A 8 2.27 -3.58 14.76
CA LYS A 8 3.29 -3.94 13.75
C LYS A 8 2.68 -4.66 12.55
N LYS A 9 1.75 -5.61 12.77
CA LYS A 9 1.05 -6.29 11.68
C LYS A 9 0.18 -5.34 10.86
N ARG A 10 -0.53 -4.39 11.48
CA ARG A 10 -1.29 -3.34 10.76
C ARG A 10 -0.39 -2.45 9.92
N LEU A 11 0.70 -1.96 10.50
CA LEU A 11 1.67 -1.11 9.80
C LEU A 11 2.32 -1.85 8.62
N ALA A 12 2.72 -3.11 8.81
CA ALA A 12 3.26 -3.94 7.74
C ALA A 12 2.26 -4.15 6.59
N ARG A 13 0.98 -4.43 6.90
CA ARG A 13 -0.09 -4.52 5.89
C ARG A 13 -0.30 -3.18 5.18
N ALA A 14 -0.25 -2.08 5.91
CA ALA A 14 -0.42 -0.74 5.36
C ALA A 14 0.75 -0.36 4.42
N MET A 15 1.95 -0.86 4.67
CA MET A 15 3.14 -0.68 3.82
C MET A 15 3.03 -1.51 2.52
N ARG A 16 2.57 -2.75 2.61
CA ARG A 16 2.34 -3.60 1.41
C ARG A 16 1.31 -3.00 0.45
N ARG A 17 0.24 -2.38 0.98
CA ARG A 17 -0.82 -1.75 0.17
C ARG A 17 -0.37 -0.49 -0.59
N SER A 18 0.74 0.14 -0.19
CA SER A 18 1.26 1.34 -0.86
C SER A 18 2.18 1.05 -2.05
N TRP A 19 2.39 -0.22 -2.39
CA TRP A 19 3.23 -0.61 -3.52
C TRP A 19 2.63 -0.18 -4.88
N PRO A 20 3.49 0.13 -5.87
CA PRO A 20 3.04 0.45 -7.22
C PRO A 20 2.43 -0.77 -7.92
N VAL A 21 1.67 -0.50 -9.00
CA VAL A 21 1.15 -1.56 -9.86
C VAL A 21 2.33 -2.21 -10.59
N PRO A 22 2.44 -3.56 -10.60
CA PRO A 22 3.52 -4.24 -11.31
C PRO A 22 3.48 -3.97 -12.82
N SER A 23 4.66 -3.82 -13.44
CA SER A 23 4.79 -3.50 -14.87
C SER A 23 4.06 -4.49 -15.79
N TRP A 24 4.10 -5.79 -15.46
CA TRP A 24 3.43 -6.82 -16.25
C TRP A 24 1.89 -6.65 -16.24
N VAL A 25 1.30 -6.10 -15.18
CA VAL A 25 -0.14 -5.78 -15.12
C VAL A 25 -0.45 -4.58 -16.02
N ILE A 26 0.43 -3.59 -16.04
CA ILE A 26 0.29 -2.42 -16.91
C ILE A 26 0.32 -2.86 -18.38
N LEU A 27 1.27 -3.73 -18.74
CA LEU A 27 1.38 -4.29 -20.10
C LEU A 27 0.15 -5.12 -20.46
N ARG A 28 -0.27 -6.04 -19.58
CA ARG A 28 -1.45 -6.90 -19.79
C ARG A 28 -2.75 -6.10 -19.94
N THR A 29 -2.86 -4.94 -19.29
CA THR A 29 -4.05 -4.09 -19.34
C THR A 29 -3.96 -2.96 -20.36
N ALA A 30 -2.98 -2.99 -21.29
CA ALA A 30 -2.76 -1.95 -22.29
C ALA A 30 -2.72 -0.53 -21.67
N ARG A 31 -2.08 -0.41 -20.49
CA ARG A 31 -1.98 0.83 -19.69
C ARG A 31 -3.34 1.37 -19.20
N LYS A 32 -4.39 0.56 -19.10
CA LYS A 32 -5.66 0.93 -18.44
C LYS A 32 -5.49 1.07 -16.93
N VAL A 33 -4.69 0.21 -16.31
CA VAL A 33 -4.34 0.29 -14.89
C VAL A 33 -2.89 0.75 -14.77
N ARG A 34 -2.67 2.02 -14.40
CA ARG A 34 -1.33 2.63 -14.27
C ARG A 34 -0.92 2.92 -12.84
N ALA A 35 -1.87 3.36 -12.03
CA ALA A 35 -1.64 3.77 -10.66
C ALA A 35 -2.53 2.98 -9.70
N HIS A 36 -2.02 2.76 -8.49
CA HIS A 36 -2.80 2.16 -7.43
C HIS A 36 -3.64 3.24 -6.74
N ALA A 37 -4.97 3.18 -6.84
CA ALA A 37 -5.87 4.22 -6.33
C ALA A 37 -5.73 4.49 -4.82
N ARG A 38 -5.29 3.49 -4.04
CA ARG A 38 -5.06 3.60 -2.59
C ARG A 38 -3.58 3.78 -2.24
N ARG A 39 -2.75 4.18 -3.21
CA ARG A 39 -1.34 4.53 -2.95
C ARG A 39 -1.30 5.68 -1.96
N ARG A 40 -0.44 5.57 -0.96
CA ARG A 40 -0.35 6.54 0.14
C ARG A 40 1.07 7.07 0.26
N HIS A 41 1.19 8.37 0.46
CA HIS A 41 2.44 9.01 0.86
C HIS A 41 2.43 9.28 2.38
N TRP A 42 3.57 9.09 3.04
CA TRP A 42 3.67 9.16 4.51
C TRP A 42 3.47 10.57 5.07
N ARG A 43 3.82 11.63 4.32
CA ARG A 43 3.56 13.02 4.72
C ARG A 43 2.11 13.45 4.52
N THR A 44 1.47 12.96 3.45
CA THR A 44 0.16 13.46 3.02
C THR A 44 -1.01 12.72 3.66
N SER A 45 -0.87 11.43 3.97
CA SER A 45 -1.95 10.67 4.62
C SER A 45 -1.44 9.83 5.79
N ARG A 46 -2.12 9.99 6.94
CA ARG A 46 -1.77 9.30 8.19
C ARG A 46 -2.37 7.90 8.23
N ILE A 47 -1.64 6.97 8.83
CA ILE A 47 -2.17 5.65 9.18
C ILE A 47 -2.83 5.81 10.55
N LYS A 48 -4.16 5.72 10.60
CA LYS A 48 -4.86 5.69 11.89
C LYS A 48 -4.49 4.38 12.61
N PRO A 49 -3.97 4.44 13.85
CA PRO A 49 -3.67 3.26 14.67
C PRO A 49 -4.89 2.35 14.88
#